data_AF-A0A4U8SP28-F1
#
_entry.id   AF-A0A4U8SP28-F1
#
_cell.length_a   1.000
_cell.length_b   1.000
_cell.length_c   1.000
_cell.angle_alpha   90.00
_cell.angle_beta   90.00
_cell.angle_gamma   90.00
#
_symmetry.space_group_name_H-M   'P 1'
#
loop_
_entity.id
_entity.type
_entity.pdbx_description
1 polymer ?
#
loop_
_entity_poly.entity_id
_entity_poly.type
_entity_poly.pdbx_seq_one_letter_code
_entity_poly.pdbx_strand_id
1 'polypeptide(L)'
;MLILSLAVLSGCVDVDSVKSKLIPSKPEESYIQATRKSELVFDETTRIVLIAVHLNAYDEQKYPHEKGEIFFVDVYQSAQNSKGFLENGYNLKLSNGESPVKITRLQKEDLRDFMLSNAMRWGEYYWVEFAPQDKRVQDSLMLVLSHPKFGENTLKFGFKGLSKEELRGKDK
;
A
#
# COMPACT_ATOMS: atom_id res chain seq x y z
N MET A 1 0.91 -19.14 59.08
CA MET A 1 -0.39 -19.29 58.40
C MET A 1 -0.98 -17.90 58.20
N LEU A 2 -0.94 -17.36 56.98
CA LEU A 2 -2.02 -16.54 56.42
C LEU A 2 -1.81 -16.41 54.91
N ILE A 3 -2.90 -16.50 54.19
CA ILE A 3 -3.01 -17.01 52.83
C ILE A 3 -2.68 -15.91 51.81
N LEU A 4 -1.82 -16.25 50.86
CA LEU A 4 -1.57 -15.48 49.63
C LEU A 4 -2.77 -15.68 48.70
N SER A 5 -3.71 -14.75 48.72
CA SER A 5 -4.87 -14.76 47.83
C SER A 5 -4.46 -14.32 46.42
N LEU A 6 -4.18 -15.32 45.59
CA LEU A 6 -3.94 -15.18 44.16
C LEU A 6 -5.25 -14.77 43.46
N ALA A 7 -5.40 -13.48 43.14
CA ALA A 7 -6.49 -12.99 42.31
C ALA A 7 -6.25 -13.42 40.85
N VAL A 8 -6.87 -14.53 40.46
CA VAL A 8 -6.92 -15.00 39.08
C VAL A 8 -7.79 -14.02 38.28
N LEU A 9 -7.16 -13.29 37.36
CA LEU A 9 -7.81 -12.46 36.37
C LEU A 9 -8.70 -13.33 35.47
N SER A 10 -9.99 -13.38 35.76
CA SER A 10 -11.01 -13.91 34.85
C SER A 10 -11.25 -12.90 33.72
N GLY A 11 -10.36 -12.90 32.72
CA GLY A 11 -10.57 -12.22 31.45
C GLY A 11 -11.38 -13.08 30.49
N CYS A 12 -12.71 -13.13 30.67
CA CYS A 12 -13.59 -13.54 29.58
C CYS A 12 -13.61 -12.39 28.56
N VAL A 13 -12.74 -12.45 27.58
CA VAL A 13 -12.81 -11.56 26.42
C VAL A 13 -13.93 -12.09 25.53
N ASP A 14 -14.96 -11.27 25.34
CA ASP A 14 -16.15 -11.62 24.56
C ASP A 14 -15.74 -11.87 23.10
N VAL A 15 -15.71 -13.14 22.69
CA VAL A 15 -15.12 -13.59 21.41
C VAL A 15 -15.79 -12.94 20.20
N ASP A 16 -17.08 -12.61 20.31
CA ASP A 16 -17.85 -11.96 19.25
C ASP A 16 -17.48 -10.47 19.08
N SER A 17 -17.07 -9.80 20.16
CA SER A 17 -16.53 -8.43 20.12
C SER A 17 -15.14 -8.37 19.46
N VAL A 18 -14.38 -9.47 19.52
CA VAL A 18 -13.08 -9.60 18.85
C VAL A 18 -13.28 -9.94 17.38
N LYS A 19 -14.16 -10.89 17.05
CA LYS A 19 -14.46 -11.27 15.65
C LYS A 19 -14.95 -10.08 14.81
N SER A 20 -15.87 -9.28 15.36
CA SER A 20 -16.40 -8.09 14.65
C SER A 20 -15.33 -7.02 14.38
N LYS A 21 -14.27 -6.94 15.19
CA LYS A 21 -13.13 -6.02 14.95
C LYS A 21 -12.10 -6.54 13.96
N LEU A 22 -12.12 -7.85 13.67
CA LEU A 22 -11.19 -8.48 12.74
C LEU A 22 -11.71 -8.52 11.30
N ILE A 23 -13.01 -8.28 11.10
CA ILE A 23 -13.63 -8.22 9.77
C ILE A 23 -13.54 -6.78 9.27
N PRO A 24 -12.68 -6.48 8.27
CA PRO A 24 -12.57 -5.15 7.71
C PRO A 24 -13.89 -4.70 7.07
N SER A 25 -14.12 -3.39 7.09
CA SER A 25 -15.23 -2.81 6.31
C SER A 25 -14.96 -2.93 4.80
N LYS A 26 -15.99 -2.88 3.94
CA LYS A 26 -15.77 -2.94 2.48
C LYS A 26 -14.77 -1.91 1.94
N PRO A 27 -14.82 -0.62 2.34
CA PRO A 27 -13.80 0.35 1.91
C PRO A 27 -12.39 -0.02 2.39
N GLU A 28 -12.27 -0.55 3.60
CA GLU A 28 -11.00 -1.02 4.15
C GLU A 28 -10.46 -2.24 3.40
N GLU A 29 -11.32 -3.21 3.08
CA GLU A 29 -10.99 -4.35 2.21
C GLU A 29 -10.47 -3.88 0.85
N SER A 30 -11.19 -2.97 0.18
CA SER A 30 -10.78 -2.41 -1.10
C SER A 30 -9.43 -1.70 -1.00
N TYR A 31 -9.21 -0.92 0.07
CA TYR A 31 -7.94 -0.22 0.29
C TYR A 31 -6.79 -1.23 0.45
N ILE A 32 -6.98 -2.26 1.29
CA ILE A 32 -6.00 -3.33 1.50
C ILE A 32 -5.72 -4.07 0.18
N GLN A 33 -6.75 -4.43 -0.58
CA GLN A 33 -6.60 -5.14 -1.85
C GLN A 33 -5.89 -4.30 -2.93
N ALA A 34 -6.07 -2.98 -2.90
CA ALA A 34 -5.37 -2.04 -3.77
C ALA A 34 -3.94 -1.70 -3.31
N THR A 35 -3.53 -2.15 -2.13
CA THR A 35 -2.21 -1.82 -1.53
C THR A 35 -1.17 -2.87 -1.84
N ARG A 36 0.05 -2.43 -2.20
CA ARG A 36 1.24 -3.29 -2.34
C ARG A 36 2.41 -2.68 -1.58
N LYS A 37 3.28 -3.55 -1.07
CA LYS A 37 4.52 -3.17 -0.41
C LYS A 37 5.71 -3.70 -1.21
N SER A 38 6.77 -2.92 -1.29
CA SER A 38 8.06 -3.31 -1.84
C SER A 38 9.20 -2.70 -1.02
N GLU A 39 10.36 -3.35 -1.09
CA GLU A 39 11.59 -2.89 -0.47
C GLU A 39 12.75 -3.05 -1.45
N LEU A 40 13.77 -2.20 -1.33
CA LEU A 40 15.08 -2.47 -1.92
C LEU A 40 16.07 -2.69 -0.76
N VAL A 41 16.65 -3.88 -0.73
CA VAL A 41 17.68 -4.27 0.24
C VAL A 41 19.01 -4.34 -0.50
N PHE A 42 20.02 -3.65 0.02
CA PHE A 42 21.36 -3.65 -0.54
C PHE A 42 22.38 -3.73 0.57
N ASP A 43 23.27 -4.72 0.48
CA ASP A 43 24.30 -5.02 1.49
C ASP A 43 23.65 -5.23 2.87
N GLU A 44 22.71 -6.18 2.91
CA GLU A 44 21.92 -6.58 4.10
C GLU A 44 21.13 -5.44 4.79
N THR A 45 21.07 -4.27 4.15
CA THR A 45 20.41 -3.07 4.68
C THR A 45 19.22 -2.70 3.83
N THR A 46 18.04 -2.56 4.44
CA THR A 46 16.87 -1.98 3.77
C THR A 46 17.14 -0.50 3.47
N ARG A 47 17.23 -0.17 2.18
CA ARG A 47 17.50 1.18 1.69
C ARG A 47 16.23 2.02 1.60
N ILE A 48 15.14 1.37 1.18
CA ILE A 48 13.82 1.97 1.04
C ILE A 48 12.74 0.93 1.29
N VAL A 49 11.68 1.35 1.95
CA VAL A 49 10.38 0.68 2.05
C VAL A 49 9.37 1.57 1.35
N LEU A 50 8.62 1.01 0.42
CA LEU A 50 7.60 1.71 -0.35
C LEU A 50 6.29 0.95 -0.24
N ILE A 51 5.25 1.65 0.20
CA ILE A 51 3.87 1.19 0.17
C ILE A 51 3.17 2.02 -0.90
N ALA A 52 2.52 1.36 -1.87
CA ALA A 52 1.76 2.03 -2.91
C ALA A 52 0.34 1.48 -2.97
N VAL A 53 -0.62 2.39 -3.09
CA VAL A 53 -2.04 2.10 -3.23
C VAL A 53 -2.49 2.57 -4.59
N HIS A 54 -3.02 1.65 -5.40
CA HIS A 54 -3.61 1.98 -6.69
C HIS A 54 -5.00 2.59 -6.47
N LEU A 55 -5.09 3.92 -6.57
CA LEU A 55 -6.29 4.64 -6.17
C LEU A 55 -7.48 4.36 -7.08
N ASN A 56 -7.24 4.07 -8.36
CA ASN A 56 -8.30 3.68 -9.29
C ASN A 56 -8.98 2.37 -8.87
N ALA A 57 -8.22 1.37 -8.41
CA ALA A 57 -8.78 0.11 -7.91
C ALA A 57 -9.45 0.26 -6.53
N TYR A 58 -8.99 1.21 -5.72
CA TYR A 58 -9.59 1.49 -4.41
C TYR A 58 -10.95 2.20 -4.53
N ASP A 59 -11.03 3.23 -5.37
CA ASP A 59 -12.21 4.08 -5.54
C ASP A 59 -12.26 4.64 -6.98
N GLU A 60 -12.76 3.81 -7.91
CA GLU A 60 -12.86 4.14 -9.34
C GLU A 60 -13.77 5.35 -9.60
N GLN A 61 -14.80 5.55 -8.76
CA GLN A 61 -15.70 6.69 -8.90
C GLN A 61 -14.95 8.02 -8.67
N LYS A 62 -14.07 8.05 -7.67
CA LYS A 62 -13.25 9.23 -7.37
C LYS A 62 -12.02 9.34 -8.28
N TYR A 63 -11.44 8.20 -8.67
CA TYR A 63 -10.22 8.11 -9.48
C TYR A 63 -10.46 7.25 -10.73
N PRO A 64 -11.21 7.76 -11.73
CA PRO A 64 -11.55 7.00 -12.91
C PRO A 64 -10.33 6.80 -13.82
N HIS A 65 -10.20 5.60 -14.39
CA HIS A 65 -9.08 5.20 -15.25
C HIS A 65 -8.88 6.09 -16.48
N GLU A 66 -9.95 6.68 -17.02
CA GLU A 66 -9.90 7.55 -18.19
C GLU A 66 -9.14 8.86 -17.93
N LYS A 67 -8.96 9.23 -16.65
CA LYS A 67 -8.19 10.41 -16.24
C LYS A 67 -6.72 10.11 -15.98
N GLY A 68 -6.32 8.84 -15.95
CA GLY A 68 -4.97 8.41 -15.65
C GLY A 68 -4.91 7.35 -14.56
N GLU A 69 -3.75 6.72 -14.43
CA GLU A 69 -3.46 5.80 -13.32
C GLU A 69 -2.81 6.57 -12.18
N ILE A 70 -3.41 6.49 -10.99
CA ILE A 70 -2.98 7.28 -9.84
C ILE A 70 -2.62 6.35 -8.69
N PHE A 71 -1.44 6.59 -8.13
CA PHE A 71 -0.96 5.90 -6.95
C PHE A 71 -0.79 6.89 -5.79
N PHE A 72 -1.28 6.51 -4.62
CA PHE A 72 -0.77 7.05 -3.37
C PHE A 72 0.46 6.25 -2.99
N VAL A 73 1.58 6.94 -2.73
CA VAL A 73 2.86 6.31 -2.38
C VAL A 73 3.33 6.84 -1.04
N ASP A 74 3.60 5.93 -0.11
CA ASP A 74 4.16 6.17 1.20
C ASP A 74 5.55 5.53 1.27
N VAL A 75 6.57 6.33 1.54
CA VAL A 75 7.98 5.94 1.42
C VAL A 75 8.71 6.20 2.71
N TYR A 76 9.46 5.21 3.16
CA TYR A 76 10.51 5.38 4.17
C TYR A 76 11.86 4.99 3.57
N GLN A 77 12.88 5.83 3.75
CA GLN A 77 14.25 5.55 3.35
C GLN A 77 15.19 5.61 4.55
N SER A 78 16.21 4.75 4.59
CA SER A 78 17.17 4.71 5.70
C SER A 78 18.17 5.86 5.67
N ALA A 79 18.56 6.32 4.48
CA ALA A 79 19.38 7.52 4.29
C ALA A 79 18.49 8.72 3.94
N GLN A 80 17.76 9.24 4.94
CA GLN A 80 16.89 10.38 4.75
C GLN A 80 17.70 11.63 4.37
N ASN A 81 17.27 12.31 3.31
CA ASN A 81 17.68 13.66 3.01
C ASN A 81 16.46 14.58 3.07
N SER A 82 16.64 15.89 3.17
CA SER A 82 15.53 16.84 3.19
C SER A 82 14.77 16.93 1.85
N LYS A 83 15.37 16.43 0.77
CA LYS A 83 14.89 16.57 -0.61
C LYS A 83 13.89 15.48 -1.04
N GLY A 84 13.84 14.38 -0.29
CA GLY A 84 12.95 13.24 -0.52
C GLY A 84 13.56 12.14 -1.39
N PHE A 85 12.87 11.00 -1.49
CA PHE A 85 13.45 9.80 -2.08
C PHE A 85 13.77 9.93 -3.59
N LEU A 86 12.98 10.68 -4.37
CA LEU A 86 13.24 10.87 -5.81
C LEU A 86 14.60 11.56 -6.06
N GLU A 87 14.92 12.53 -5.22
CA GLU A 87 16.19 13.28 -5.27
C GLU A 87 17.39 12.44 -4.78
N ASN A 88 17.11 11.30 -4.13
CA ASN A 88 18.10 10.29 -3.77
C ASN A 88 18.33 9.26 -4.88
N GLY A 89 17.86 9.51 -6.11
CA GLY A 89 18.14 8.65 -7.27
C GLY A 89 17.19 7.45 -7.40
N TYR A 90 16.16 7.38 -6.57
CA TYR A 90 15.06 6.45 -6.76
C TYR A 90 14.13 6.95 -7.86
N ASN A 91 13.53 6.02 -8.59
CA ASN A 91 12.58 6.32 -9.66
C ASN A 91 11.39 5.36 -9.65
N LEU A 92 10.26 5.86 -10.14
CA LEU A 92 9.02 5.12 -10.33
C LEU A 92 8.64 5.14 -11.80
N LYS A 93 8.28 3.97 -12.35
CA LYS A 93 7.77 3.83 -13.71
C LYS A 93 6.74 2.71 -13.77
N LEU A 94 5.90 2.72 -14.80
CA LEU A 94 5.15 1.52 -15.15
C LEU A 94 6.07 0.52 -15.86
N SER A 95 5.74 -0.77 -15.76
CA SER A 95 6.54 -1.84 -16.38
C SER A 95 6.61 -1.78 -17.91
N ASN A 96 5.69 -1.07 -18.56
CA ASN A 96 5.74 -0.77 -20.00
C ASN A 96 6.74 0.35 -20.35
N GLY A 97 7.44 0.91 -19.36
CA GLY A 97 8.45 1.95 -19.52
C GLY A 97 7.92 3.37 -19.34
N GLU A 98 6.61 3.56 -19.15
CA GLU A 98 6.04 4.89 -18.98
C GLU A 98 6.47 5.54 -17.66
N SER A 99 6.83 6.81 -17.75
CA SER A 99 7.15 7.65 -16.60
C SER A 99 5.89 8.37 -16.10
N PRO A 100 5.84 8.74 -14.80
CA PRO A 100 4.77 9.56 -14.27
C PRO A 100 4.65 10.88 -15.05
N VAL A 101 3.42 11.30 -15.35
CA VAL A 101 3.15 12.64 -15.89
C VAL A 101 3.27 13.71 -14.82
N LYS A 102 3.05 13.33 -13.55
CA LYS A 102 3.14 14.22 -12.41
C LYS A 102 3.43 13.46 -11.12
N ILE A 103 4.29 14.04 -10.28
CA ILE A 103 4.51 13.57 -8.91
C ILE A 103 4.33 14.75 -7.97
N THR A 104 3.40 14.63 -7.03
CA THR A 104 3.08 15.68 -6.06
C THR A 104 3.42 15.18 -4.66
N ARG A 105 4.36 15.82 -3.98
CA ARG A 105 4.66 15.53 -2.56
C ARG A 105 3.54 16.07 -1.68
N LEU A 106 3.11 15.29 -0.70
CA LEU A 106 2.03 15.61 0.22
C LEU A 106 2.57 15.84 1.62
N GLN A 107 1.84 16.64 2.39
CA GLN A 107 2.02 16.71 3.84
C GLN A 107 1.10 15.72 4.53
N LYS A 108 1.43 15.36 5.77
CA LYS A 108 0.62 14.42 6.55
C LYS A 108 -0.80 14.95 6.76
N GLU A 109 -0.93 16.26 6.89
CA GLU A 109 -2.18 17.00 7.07
C GLU A 109 -3.06 16.97 5.82
N ASP A 110 -2.52 16.59 4.65
CA ASP A 110 -3.29 16.39 3.41
C ASP A 110 -3.91 15.00 3.33
N LEU A 111 -3.42 14.05 4.13
CA LEU A 111 -3.93 12.69 4.15
C LEU A 111 -5.32 12.63 4.80
N ARG A 112 -6.15 11.71 4.32
CA ARG A 112 -7.53 11.49 4.80
C ARG A 112 -7.80 10.01 4.95
N ASP A 113 -8.78 9.67 5.78
CA ASP A 113 -9.36 8.34 5.90
C ASP A 113 -8.31 7.22 6.05
N PHE A 114 -8.39 6.19 5.20
CA PHE A 114 -7.49 5.04 5.23
C PHE A 114 -6.04 5.39 4.93
N MET A 115 -5.78 6.40 4.08
CA MET A 115 -4.40 6.86 3.84
C MET A 115 -3.76 7.39 5.12
N LEU A 116 -4.47 8.22 5.88
CA LEU A 116 -3.96 8.76 7.14
C LEU A 116 -3.78 7.65 8.21
N SER A 117 -4.75 6.74 8.32
CA SER A 117 -4.70 5.66 9.32
C SER A 117 -3.62 4.61 9.06
N ASN A 118 -3.22 4.41 7.79
CA ASN A 118 -2.23 3.42 7.37
C ASN A 118 -0.86 4.04 7.05
N ALA A 119 -0.72 5.36 7.09
CA ALA A 119 0.52 6.06 6.79
C ALA A 119 1.63 5.72 7.81
N MET A 120 2.82 5.42 7.30
CA MET A 120 4.03 5.25 8.09
C MET A 120 4.34 6.53 8.85
N ARG A 121 4.57 6.43 10.16
CA ARG A 121 4.80 7.59 11.03
C ARG A 121 5.92 8.52 10.56
N TRP A 122 6.94 7.96 9.89
CA TRP A 122 8.12 8.66 9.38
C TRP A 122 8.19 8.63 7.86
N GLY A 123 7.04 8.43 7.21
CA GLY A 123 6.91 8.34 5.77
C GLY A 123 6.96 9.71 5.09
N GLU A 124 7.42 9.69 3.84
CA GLU A 124 7.18 10.73 2.85
C GLU A 124 6.04 10.28 1.95
N TYR A 125 5.12 11.18 1.62
CA TYR A 125 3.89 10.84 0.91
C TYR A 125 3.81 11.53 -0.44
N TYR A 126 3.31 10.82 -1.45
CA TYR A 126 3.23 11.32 -2.81
C TYR A 126 1.95 10.86 -3.51
N TRP A 127 1.37 11.75 -4.33
CA TRP A 127 0.54 11.35 -5.47
C TRP A 127 1.45 11.16 -6.68
N VAL A 128 1.36 9.99 -7.30
CA VAL A 128 2.08 9.64 -8.54
C VAL A 128 1.03 9.37 -9.61
N GLU A 129 1.00 10.22 -10.62
CA GLU A 129 0.02 10.20 -11.71
C GLU A 129 0.71 9.76 -13.00
N PHE A 130 0.10 8.82 -13.71
CA PHE A 130 0.48 8.38 -15.06
C PHE A 130 -0.63 8.71 -16.05
N ALA A 131 -0.28 8.75 -17.34
CA ALA A 131 -1.28 8.89 -18.40
C ALA A 131 -2.28 7.73 -18.37
N PRO A 132 -3.49 7.90 -18.92
CA PRO A 132 -4.45 6.80 -19.07
C PRO A 132 -3.82 5.62 -19.81
N GLN A 133 -4.02 4.42 -19.28
CA GLN A 133 -3.49 3.18 -19.85
C GLN A 133 -4.56 2.43 -20.62
N ASP A 134 -4.17 1.60 -21.58
CA ASP A 134 -5.11 0.68 -22.21
C ASP A 134 -5.50 -0.46 -21.27
N LYS A 135 -6.59 -1.16 -21.62
CA LYS A 135 -7.14 -2.23 -20.78
C LYS A 135 -6.16 -3.37 -20.53
N ARG A 136 -5.29 -3.68 -21.51
CA ARG A 136 -4.29 -4.75 -21.40
C ARG A 136 -3.25 -4.38 -20.34
N VAL A 137 -2.75 -3.14 -20.35
CA VAL A 137 -1.78 -2.66 -19.36
C VAL A 137 -2.43 -2.61 -17.98
N GLN A 138 -3.67 -2.14 -17.87
CA GLN A 138 -4.42 -2.10 -16.60
C GLN A 138 -4.58 -3.50 -15.98
N ASP A 139 -4.92 -4.51 -16.78
CA ASP A 139 -5.13 -5.88 -16.30
C ASP A 139 -3.84 -6.54 -15.78
N SER A 140 -2.68 -6.06 -16.22
CA SER A 140 -1.35 -6.48 -15.74
C SER A 140 -0.55 -5.34 -15.12
N LEU A 141 -1.22 -4.38 -14.48
CA LEU A 141 -0.58 -3.14 -14.04
C LEU A 141 0.54 -3.43 -13.02
N MET A 142 1.71 -2.86 -13.28
CA MET A 142 2.92 -3.09 -12.50
C MET A 142 3.69 -1.78 -12.36
N LEU A 143 3.93 -1.38 -11.11
CA LEU A 143 4.75 -0.21 -10.75
C LEU A 143 6.16 -0.70 -10.39
N VAL A 144 7.17 -0.14 -11.05
CA VAL A 144 8.59 -0.47 -10.85
C VAL A 144 9.23 0.61 -9.99
N LEU A 145 9.80 0.20 -8.86
CA LEU A 145 10.70 1.00 -8.04
C LEU A 145 12.13 0.64 -8.42
N SER A 146 12.94 1.62 -8.79
CA SER A 146 14.33 1.40 -9.19
C SER A 146 15.28 2.42 -8.59
N HIS A 147 16.54 2.03 -8.44
CA HIS A 147 17.66 2.91 -8.12
C HIS A 147 18.92 2.36 -8.81
N PRO A 148 19.76 3.20 -9.46
CA PRO A 148 20.96 2.75 -10.18
C PRO A 148 21.99 1.91 -9.39
N LYS A 149 21.96 2.00 -8.05
CA LYS A 149 22.90 1.33 -7.15
C LYS A 149 22.26 0.17 -6.40
N PHE A 150 21.00 0.32 -6.01
CA PHE A 150 20.30 -0.65 -5.16
C PHE A 150 19.42 -1.64 -5.95
N GLY A 151 19.35 -1.50 -7.27
CA GLY A 151 18.57 -2.36 -8.15
C GLY A 151 17.13 -1.90 -8.29
N GLU A 152 16.26 -2.83 -8.64
CA GLU A 152 14.84 -2.59 -8.85
C GLU A 152 13.96 -3.69 -8.27
N ASN A 153 12.70 -3.34 -8.02
CA ASN A 153 11.68 -4.27 -7.58
C ASN A 153 10.32 -3.81 -8.12
N THR A 154 9.35 -4.71 -8.18
CA THR A 154 8.07 -4.44 -8.86
C THR A 154 6.87 -4.75 -7.98
N LEU A 155 5.94 -3.80 -7.92
CA LEU A 155 4.66 -3.95 -7.27
C LEU A 155 3.60 -4.33 -8.31
N LYS A 156 3.00 -5.51 -8.15
CA LYS A 156 2.00 -6.07 -9.08
C LYS A 156 0.59 -5.73 -8.61
N PHE A 157 -0.12 -4.89 -9.37
CA PHE A 157 -1.49 -4.45 -9.07
C PHE A 157 -2.55 -5.16 -9.91
N GLY A 158 -2.18 -5.73 -11.06
CA GLY A 158 -3.08 -6.52 -11.90
C GLY A 158 -3.80 -7.59 -11.07
N PHE A 159 -5.08 -7.34 -10.79
CA PHE A 159 -5.93 -8.23 -10.01
C PHE A 159 -6.94 -8.85 -10.96
N LYS A 160 -6.90 -10.18 -11.10
CA LYS A 160 -8.10 -10.92 -11.47
C LYS A 160 -8.95 -10.96 -10.22
N GLY A 161 -10.09 -10.28 -10.21
CA GLY A 161 -11.07 -10.43 -9.13
C GLY A 161 -11.29 -11.92 -8.86
N LEU A 162 -11.21 -12.33 -7.59
CA LEU A 162 -11.55 -13.70 -7.22
C LEU A 162 -12.95 -13.99 -7.74
N SER A 163 -13.09 -15.05 -8.53
CA SER A 163 -14.38 -15.52 -9.02
C SER A 163 -15.27 -15.87 -7.83
N LYS A 164 -16.60 -15.78 -8.02
CA LYS A 164 -17.56 -16.20 -6.98
C LYS A 164 -17.35 -17.66 -6.58
N GLU A 165 -16.82 -18.49 -7.49
CA GLU A 165 -16.42 -19.87 -7.22
C GLU A 165 -15.25 -19.98 -6.24
N GLU A 166 -14.24 -19.10 -6.33
CA GLU A 166 -13.07 -19.10 -5.45
C GLU A 166 -13.41 -18.59 -4.04
N LEU A 167 -14.38 -17.68 -3.93
CA LEU A 167 -14.87 -17.12 -2.66
C LEU A 167 -15.78 -18.09 -1.88
N ARG A 168 -16.34 -19.12 -2.54
CA ARG A 168 -17.25 -20.06 -1.87
C ARG A 168 -16.57 -21.08 -0.97
N GLY A 169 -15.24 -21.16 -0.97
CA GLY A 169 -14.51 -22.16 -0.20
C GLY A 169 -14.79 -23.58 -0.71
N LYS A 170 -13.74 -24.42 -0.82
CA LYS A 170 -13.98 -25.86 -0.88
C LYS A 170 -14.35 -26.29 0.54
N ASP A 171 -15.62 -26.24 0.86
CA ASP A 171 -16.17 -27.02 1.97
C ASP A 171 -15.90 -28.50 1.65
N LYS A 172 -14.85 -29.04 2.28
CA LYS A 172 -14.54 -30.47 2.33
C LYS A 172 -14.33 -30.85 3.78
#